data_AF-A0A960SMK7-F1
#
_entry.id   AF-A0A960SMK7-F1
#
_cell.length_a   1.000
_cell.length_b   1.000
_cell.length_c   1.000
_cell.angle_alpha   90.00
_cell.angle_beta   90.00
_cell.angle_gamma   90.00
#
_symmetry.space_group_name_H-M   'P 1'
#
loop_
_entity.id
_entity.type
_entity.pdbx_description
1 polymer ?
#
loop_
_entity_poly.entity_id
_entity_poly.type
_entity_poly.pdbx_seq_one_letter_code
_entity_poly.pdbx_strand_id
1 'polypeptide(L)'
;MDPTSPIPEPPAPTPPAPSPPPWQPRQPHRPPRTFFIARRWFLRALGGIYLLAFASLLPQLDGLLGAHGLFPAARQLRLLAIHAGADAMLAVPSLLWLRPDTAFLHTLCVAGISCSVLLLLGGAPRFSALACWLLYLSIASVGGEFFSYQWDGLLLETGLMAVFLAPRGLLPSTPGPPPSSWAFIWIGRLILAKLLLGSALVKLVGGDMAWPGLTALQFHFETQPL
;
A
#
# COMPACT_ATOMS: atom_id res chain seq x y z
N MET A 1 -76.99 -13.57 23.46
CA MET A 1 -75.76 -13.30 24.23
C MET A 1 -75.85 -14.16 25.47
N ASP A 2 -75.03 -15.20 25.52
CA ASP A 2 -74.99 -16.17 26.63
C ASP A 2 -74.10 -15.61 27.75
N PRO A 3 -74.58 -15.41 29.00
CA PRO A 3 -73.85 -14.63 30.01
C PRO A 3 -72.77 -15.43 30.78
N THR A 4 -72.46 -16.67 30.41
CA THR A 4 -71.71 -17.60 31.28
C THR A 4 -70.35 -18.08 30.75
N SER A 5 -69.75 -17.38 29.77
CA SER A 5 -68.40 -17.71 29.30
C SER A 5 -67.33 -17.25 30.32
N PRO A 6 -66.46 -18.13 30.85
CA PRO A 6 -65.38 -17.73 31.75
C PRO A 6 -64.32 -16.91 31.00
N ILE A 7 -63.86 -15.82 31.61
CA ILE A 7 -62.74 -15.01 31.11
C ILE A 7 -61.46 -15.86 31.18
N PRO A 8 -60.69 -16.04 30.09
CA PRO A 8 -59.43 -16.78 30.14
C PRO A 8 -58.40 -16.04 31.01
N GLU A 9 -57.82 -16.77 31.97
CA GLU A 9 -56.77 -16.25 32.85
C GLU A 9 -55.52 -15.80 32.05
N PRO A 10 -54.89 -14.69 32.43
CA PRO A 10 -53.66 -14.24 31.78
C PRO A 10 -52.52 -15.25 32.00
N PRO A 11 -51.64 -15.48 31.00
CA PRO A 11 -50.53 -16.40 31.13
C PRO A 11 -49.58 -15.96 32.25
N ALA A 12 -49.16 -16.93 33.07
CA ALA A 12 -48.24 -16.70 34.18
C ALA A 12 -46.93 -16.03 33.70
N PRO A 13 -46.35 -15.09 34.47
CA PRO A 13 -45.10 -14.44 34.11
C PRO A 13 -43.98 -15.48 34.00
N THR A 14 -43.26 -15.46 32.88
CA THR A 14 -42.10 -16.33 32.66
C THR A 14 -41.05 -16.09 33.75
N PRO A 15 -40.53 -17.15 34.40
CA PRO A 15 -39.52 -16.98 35.43
C PRO A 15 -38.25 -16.35 34.82
N PRO A 16 -37.55 -15.49 35.59
CA PRO A 16 -36.30 -14.89 35.13
C PRO A 16 -35.27 -15.97 34.83
N ALA A 17 -34.48 -15.77 33.78
CA ALA A 17 -33.42 -16.70 33.39
C ALA A 17 -32.46 -16.96 34.58
N PRO A 18 -32.05 -18.22 34.81
CA PRO A 18 -31.15 -18.56 35.90
C PRO A 18 -29.82 -17.84 35.72
N SER A 19 -29.29 -17.28 36.82
CA SER A 19 -27.97 -16.66 36.82
C SER A 19 -26.91 -17.69 36.41
N PRO A 20 -25.91 -17.30 35.60
CA PRO A 20 -24.85 -18.20 35.21
C PRO A 20 -24.10 -18.75 36.44
N PRO A 21 -23.65 -20.01 36.41
CA PRO A 21 -22.98 -20.63 37.55
C PRO A 21 -21.63 -19.96 37.88
N PRO A 22 -21.20 -19.96 39.15
CA PRO A 22 -20.02 -19.22 39.60
C PRO A 22 -18.68 -19.72 39.01
N TRP A 23 -18.65 -20.95 38.47
CA TRP A 23 -17.48 -21.53 37.81
C TRP A 23 -17.39 -21.21 36.32
N GLN A 24 -18.39 -20.56 35.73
CA GLN A 24 -18.30 -20.13 34.35
C GLN A 24 -17.23 -19.03 34.26
N PRO A 25 -16.12 -19.24 33.52
CA PRO A 25 -15.11 -18.21 33.39
C PRO A 25 -15.81 -16.98 32.81
N ARG A 26 -15.82 -15.86 33.53
CA ARG A 26 -16.24 -14.59 32.96
C ARG A 26 -15.36 -14.40 31.74
N GLN A 27 -15.92 -14.57 30.54
CA GLN A 27 -15.17 -14.24 29.34
C GLN A 27 -14.86 -12.75 29.49
N PRO A 28 -13.59 -12.34 29.68
CA PRO A 28 -13.31 -10.93 29.61
C PRO A 28 -13.76 -10.54 28.22
N HIS A 29 -14.80 -9.71 28.11
CA HIS A 29 -15.15 -9.04 26.88
C HIS A 29 -13.94 -8.18 26.54
N ARG A 30 -12.90 -8.77 25.94
CA ARG A 30 -11.80 -8.04 25.36
C ARG A 30 -12.45 -7.33 24.19
N PRO A 31 -12.62 -6.00 24.25
CA PRO A 31 -13.15 -5.29 23.10
C PRO A 31 -12.26 -5.66 21.91
N PRO A 32 -12.84 -5.95 20.73
CA PRO A 32 -12.06 -6.30 19.56
C PRO A 32 -10.98 -5.22 19.38
N ARG A 33 -9.70 -5.65 19.30
CA ARG A 33 -8.57 -4.73 19.13
C ARG A 33 -8.81 -3.92 17.87
N THR A 34 -9.08 -2.63 18.04
CA THR A 34 -9.52 -1.75 16.97
C THR A 34 -8.37 -0.89 16.49
N PHE A 35 -7.86 -1.18 15.30
CA PHE A 35 -6.70 -0.50 14.71
C PHE A 35 -7.10 0.66 13.79
N PHE A 36 -8.26 1.29 14.02
CA PHE A 36 -8.81 2.32 13.13
C PHE A 36 -7.93 3.56 13.05
N ILE A 37 -7.43 4.03 14.18
CA ILE A 37 -6.55 5.21 14.26
C ILE A 37 -5.24 4.93 13.52
N ALA A 38 -4.61 3.79 13.82
CA ALA A 38 -3.36 3.37 13.17
C ALA A 38 -3.54 3.25 11.65
N ARG A 39 -4.61 2.60 11.19
CA ARG A 39 -4.97 2.49 9.78
C ARG A 39 -5.15 3.85 9.12
N ARG A 40 -5.88 4.76 9.77
CA ARG A 40 -6.13 6.11 9.25
C ARG A 40 -4.83 6.86 9.05
N TRP A 41 -3.95 6.88 10.05
CA TRP A 41 -2.67 7.57 9.96
C TRP A 41 -1.72 6.90 8.99
N PHE A 42 -1.69 5.57 8.94
CA PHE A 42 -0.91 4.82 7.96
C PHE A 42 -1.27 5.22 6.52
N LEU A 43 -2.55 5.24 6.17
CA LEU A 43 -3.00 5.61 4.83
C LEU A 43 -2.67 7.07 4.49
N ARG A 44 -2.81 7.99 5.45
CA ARG A 44 -2.45 9.41 5.25
C ARG A 44 -0.95 9.57 5.06
N ALA A 45 -0.14 8.93 5.91
CA ALA A 45 1.31 8.95 5.78
C ALA A 45 1.76 8.38 4.44
N LEU A 46 1.16 7.27 4.00
CA LEU A 46 1.41 6.69 2.68
C LEU A 46 1.05 7.64 1.54
N GLY A 47 -0.09 8.35 1.65
CA GLY A 47 -0.44 9.42 0.71
C GLY A 47 0.60 10.54 0.68
N GLY A 48 1.15 10.93 1.83
CA GLY A 48 2.26 11.88 1.91
C GLY A 48 3.54 11.37 1.24
N ILE A 49 3.88 10.09 1.42
CA ILE A 49 5.05 9.46 0.78
C ILE A 49 4.88 9.44 -0.74
N TYR A 50 3.73 9.00 -1.25
CA TYR A 50 3.45 9.04 -2.69
C TYR A 50 3.49 10.47 -3.24
N LEU A 51 2.95 11.44 -2.51
CA LEU A 51 3.01 12.84 -2.89
C LEU A 51 4.45 13.31 -3.07
N LEU A 52 5.32 13.04 -2.09
CA LEU A 52 6.74 13.38 -2.17
C LEU A 52 7.44 12.66 -3.33
N ALA A 53 7.13 11.37 -3.54
CA ALA A 53 7.70 10.59 -4.63
C ALA A 53 7.34 11.16 -6.00
N PHE A 54 6.05 11.41 -6.28
CA PHE A 54 5.63 11.99 -7.55
C PHE A 54 6.10 13.45 -7.72
N ALA A 55 6.02 14.27 -6.66
CA ALA A 55 6.44 15.67 -6.73
C ALA A 55 7.96 15.81 -6.96
N SER A 56 8.77 14.95 -6.34
CA SER A 56 10.22 14.88 -6.58
C SER A 56 10.53 14.40 -7.99
N LEU A 57 9.75 13.43 -8.49
CA LEU A 57 9.94 12.84 -9.81
C LEU A 57 9.55 13.79 -10.95
N LEU A 58 8.50 14.58 -10.79
CA LEU A 58 7.96 15.47 -11.83
C LEU A 58 9.03 16.32 -12.55
N PRO A 59 9.90 17.10 -11.87
CA PRO A 59 10.95 17.86 -12.54
C PRO A 59 12.05 16.99 -13.17
N GLN A 60 12.18 15.74 -12.75
CA GLN A 60 13.20 14.81 -13.25
C GLN A 60 12.72 14.03 -14.48
N LEU A 61 11.41 14.01 -14.76
CA LEU A 61 10.83 13.20 -15.83
C LEU A 61 11.46 13.48 -17.19
N ASP A 62 11.64 14.75 -17.56
CA ASP A 62 12.16 15.10 -18.89
C ASP A 62 13.62 14.67 -19.06
N GLY A 63 14.43 14.85 -18.02
CA GLY A 63 15.84 14.46 -18.01
C GLY A 63 16.05 12.96 -17.89
N LEU A 64 15.13 12.24 -17.25
CA LEU A 64 15.25 10.80 -17.01
C LEU A 64 14.51 9.98 -18.06
N LEU A 65 13.17 10.10 -18.14
CA LEU A 65 12.29 9.24 -18.94
C LEU A 65 11.75 9.90 -20.20
N GLY A 66 11.98 11.20 -20.38
CA GLY A 66 11.55 11.98 -21.53
C GLY A 66 12.18 11.51 -22.85
N ALA A 67 11.68 12.02 -23.98
CA ALA A 67 12.15 11.62 -25.31
C ALA A 67 13.67 11.84 -25.52
N HIS A 68 14.23 12.84 -24.84
CA HIS A 68 15.66 13.17 -24.84
C HIS A 68 16.36 12.87 -23.50
N GLY A 69 15.71 12.11 -22.62
CA GLY A 69 16.25 11.76 -21.31
C GLY A 69 17.34 10.69 -21.36
N LEU A 70 17.93 10.40 -20.21
CA LEU A 70 18.94 9.35 -20.02
C LEU A 70 18.40 7.95 -20.32
N PHE A 71 17.11 7.72 -20.01
CA PHE A 71 16.45 6.43 -20.16
C PHE A 71 15.04 6.59 -20.78
N PRO A 72 14.93 6.96 -22.08
CA PRO A 72 13.65 7.33 -22.69
C PRO A 72 12.61 6.21 -22.65
N ALA A 73 11.48 6.44 -21.99
CA ALA A 73 10.44 5.44 -21.75
C ALA A 73 9.92 4.78 -23.06
N ALA A 74 9.71 5.60 -24.09
CA ALA A 74 9.25 5.15 -25.39
C ALA A 74 10.22 4.16 -26.06
N ARG A 75 11.52 4.41 -25.91
CA ARG A 75 12.56 3.53 -26.45
C ARG A 75 12.56 2.20 -25.71
N GLN A 76 12.44 2.22 -24.38
CA GLN A 76 12.45 1.01 -23.56
C GLN A 76 11.26 0.10 -23.85
N LEU A 77 10.04 0.67 -23.90
CA LEU A 77 8.83 -0.08 -24.25
C LEU A 77 8.92 -0.67 -25.66
N ARG A 78 9.46 0.08 -26.63
CA ARG A 78 9.66 -0.42 -27.99
C ARG A 78 10.68 -1.56 -28.03
N LEU A 79 11.80 -1.43 -27.33
CA LEU A 79 12.80 -2.50 -27.25
C LEU A 79 12.20 -3.75 -26.63
N LEU A 80 11.46 -3.62 -25.53
CA LEU A 80 10.82 -4.77 -24.89
C LEU A 80 9.77 -5.43 -25.79
N ALA A 81 8.96 -4.65 -26.51
CA ALA A 81 8.01 -5.17 -27.47
C ALA A 81 8.68 -5.97 -28.60
N ILE A 82 9.86 -5.54 -29.06
CA ILE A 82 10.62 -6.25 -30.09
C ILE A 82 11.16 -7.59 -29.55
N HIS A 83 11.65 -7.64 -28.31
CA HIS A 83 12.30 -8.83 -27.76
C HIS A 83 11.32 -9.83 -27.14
N ALA A 84 10.27 -9.36 -26.47
CA ALA A 84 9.34 -10.19 -25.70
C ALA A 84 7.93 -10.28 -26.31
N GLY A 85 7.62 -9.53 -27.37
CA GLY A 85 6.34 -9.60 -28.07
C GLY A 85 5.15 -9.37 -27.13
N ALA A 86 4.20 -10.32 -27.12
CA ALA A 86 3.00 -10.26 -26.29
C ALA A 86 3.31 -10.35 -24.77
N ASP A 87 4.42 -10.99 -24.40
CA ASP A 87 4.82 -11.15 -22.99
C ASP A 87 5.40 -9.86 -22.39
N ALA A 88 5.74 -8.87 -23.24
CA ALA A 88 6.29 -7.59 -22.82
C ALA A 88 5.37 -6.87 -21.82
N MET A 89 4.06 -6.95 -22.00
CA MET A 89 3.08 -6.31 -21.11
C MET A 89 3.01 -6.98 -19.72
N LEU A 90 3.25 -8.29 -19.65
CA LEU A 90 3.30 -9.04 -18.40
C LEU A 90 4.63 -8.81 -17.67
N ALA A 91 5.73 -8.71 -18.42
CA ALA A 91 7.05 -8.42 -17.87
C ALA A 91 7.15 -6.99 -17.32
N VAL A 92 6.57 -6.01 -18.02
CA VAL A 92 6.58 -4.60 -17.65
C VAL A 92 5.14 -4.06 -17.66
N PRO A 93 4.38 -4.23 -16.57
CA PRO A 93 3.03 -3.72 -16.49
C PRO A 93 3.04 -2.19 -16.40
N SER A 94 2.50 -1.51 -17.43
CA SER A 94 2.46 -0.04 -17.45
C SER A 94 1.31 0.53 -18.26
N LEU A 95 0.72 1.63 -17.80
CA LEU A 95 -0.22 2.42 -18.60
C LEU A 95 0.44 3.08 -19.81
N LEU A 96 1.78 3.23 -19.82
CA LEU A 96 2.53 3.84 -20.93
C LEU A 96 2.49 3.00 -22.22
N TRP A 97 2.07 1.73 -22.16
CA TRP A 97 1.78 0.95 -23.37
C TRP A 97 0.69 1.57 -24.24
N LEU A 98 -0.26 2.32 -23.64
CA LEU A 98 -1.34 2.99 -24.37
C LEU A 98 -0.80 4.15 -25.19
N ARG A 99 0.06 4.97 -24.59
CA ARG A 99 0.67 6.15 -25.20
C ARG A 99 2.06 6.39 -24.58
N PRO A 100 3.14 5.96 -25.24
CA PRO A 100 4.49 6.07 -24.70
C PRO A 100 5.10 7.44 -25.05
N ASP A 101 4.45 8.53 -24.64
CA ASP A 101 4.91 9.89 -24.91
C ASP A 101 5.18 10.69 -23.62
N THR A 102 6.02 11.72 -23.75
CA THR A 102 6.44 12.53 -22.60
C THR A 102 5.27 13.30 -21.98
N ALA A 103 4.29 13.78 -22.76
CA ALA A 103 3.14 14.47 -22.21
C ALA A 103 2.25 13.52 -21.38
N PHE A 104 2.09 12.26 -21.83
CA PHE A 104 1.37 11.25 -21.05
C PHE A 104 2.11 10.87 -19.77
N LEU A 105 3.46 10.79 -19.78
CA LEU A 105 4.26 10.62 -18.56
C LEU A 105 3.97 11.72 -17.52
N HIS A 106 3.99 12.99 -17.94
CA HIS A 106 3.65 14.12 -17.07
C HIS A 106 2.21 14.01 -16.55
N THR A 107 1.27 13.61 -17.41
CA THR A 107 -0.13 13.41 -17.04
C THR A 107 -0.28 12.34 -15.94
N LEU A 108 0.41 11.20 -16.07
CA LEU A 108 0.42 10.15 -15.05
C LEU A 108 0.98 10.65 -13.72
N CYS A 109 2.05 11.44 -13.77
CA CYS A 109 2.69 11.98 -12.58
C CYS A 109 1.81 13.01 -11.86
N VAL A 110 1.22 13.96 -12.59
CA VAL A 110 0.29 14.97 -12.04
C VAL A 110 -1.00 14.32 -11.51
N ALA A 111 -1.50 13.29 -12.20
CA ALA A 111 -2.60 12.47 -11.68
C ALA A 111 -2.19 11.77 -10.38
N GLY A 112 -0.96 11.26 -10.31
CA GLY A 112 -0.38 10.65 -9.12
C GLY A 112 -0.34 11.61 -7.93
N ILE A 113 0.14 12.84 -8.14
CA ILE A 113 0.11 13.93 -7.15
C ILE A 113 -1.31 14.16 -6.65
N SER A 114 -2.26 14.30 -7.57
CA SER A 114 -3.67 14.58 -7.25
C SER A 114 -4.30 13.45 -6.41
N CYS A 115 -4.08 12.19 -6.80
CA CYS A 115 -4.54 11.03 -6.05
C CYS A 115 -3.86 10.90 -4.68
N SER A 116 -2.58 11.30 -4.59
CA SER A 116 -1.81 11.27 -3.34
C SER A 116 -2.34 12.29 -2.33
N VAL A 117 -2.65 13.51 -2.79
CA VAL A 117 -3.34 14.54 -1.98
C VAL A 117 -4.70 14.03 -1.53
N LEU A 118 -5.47 13.41 -2.43
CA LEU A 118 -6.78 12.86 -2.08
C LEU A 118 -6.67 11.77 -0.99
N LEU A 119 -5.69 10.87 -1.11
CA LEU A 119 -5.40 9.84 -0.09
C LEU A 119 -4.94 10.46 1.24
N LEU A 120 -4.05 11.46 1.18
CA LEU A 120 -3.56 12.20 2.34
C LEU A 120 -4.70 12.90 3.10
N LEU A 121 -5.68 13.44 2.37
CA LEU A 121 -6.88 14.04 2.96
C LEU A 121 -7.91 13.00 3.42
N GLY A 122 -7.78 11.74 3.01
CA GLY A 122 -8.69 10.64 3.35
C GLY A 122 -9.91 10.54 2.44
N GLY A 123 -9.88 11.18 1.28
CA GLY A 123 -10.89 11.04 0.24
C GLY A 123 -10.72 9.75 -0.54
N ALA A 124 -11.83 9.06 -0.77
CA ALA A 124 -11.95 7.80 -1.51
C ALA A 124 -10.78 6.83 -1.27
N PRO A 125 -10.38 6.52 -0.03
CA PRO A 125 -9.03 6.06 0.30
C PRO A 125 -8.61 4.78 -0.43
N ARG A 126 -9.56 3.86 -0.69
CA ARG A 126 -9.27 2.64 -1.48
C ARG A 126 -9.00 2.95 -2.95
N PHE A 127 -9.79 3.82 -3.55
CA PHE A 127 -9.59 4.25 -4.93
C PHE A 127 -8.30 5.05 -5.05
N SER A 128 -8.09 6.02 -4.17
CA SER A 128 -6.89 6.86 -4.15
C SER A 128 -5.62 6.03 -3.96
N ALA A 129 -5.62 5.04 -3.05
CA ALA A 129 -4.49 4.12 -2.87
C ALA A 129 -4.23 3.26 -4.13
N LEU A 130 -5.29 2.73 -4.75
CA LEU A 130 -5.16 1.93 -5.97
C LEU A 130 -4.63 2.77 -7.14
N ALA A 131 -5.14 4.00 -7.29
CA ALA A 131 -4.70 4.92 -8.32
C ALA A 131 -3.23 5.31 -8.11
N CYS A 132 -2.82 5.69 -6.89
CA CYS A 132 -1.42 5.98 -6.58
C CYS A 132 -0.52 4.78 -6.92
N TRP A 133 -0.91 3.58 -6.49
CA TRP A 133 -0.15 2.37 -6.75
C TRP A 133 -0.02 2.07 -8.25
N LEU A 134 -1.12 2.12 -9.01
CA LEU A 134 -1.12 1.83 -10.44
C LEU A 134 -0.32 2.86 -11.25
N LEU A 135 -0.46 4.14 -10.92
CA LEU A 135 0.27 5.23 -11.57
C LEU A 135 1.77 5.13 -11.26
N TYR A 136 2.14 4.84 -10.01
CA TYR A 136 3.55 4.67 -9.63
C TYR A 136 4.16 3.43 -10.28
N LEU A 137 3.44 2.30 -10.26
CA LEU A 137 3.85 1.07 -10.94
C LEU A 137 4.11 1.33 -12.42
N SER A 138 3.21 2.07 -13.09
CA SER A 138 3.36 2.37 -14.51
C SER A 138 4.64 3.10 -14.85
N ILE A 139 5.06 4.06 -14.01
CA ILE A 139 6.29 4.81 -14.23
C ILE A 139 7.50 3.97 -13.81
N ALA A 140 7.46 3.36 -12.62
CA ALA A 140 8.55 2.58 -12.06
C ALA A 140 8.91 1.36 -12.92
N SER A 141 7.92 0.64 -13.46
CA SER A 141 8.17 -0.52 -14.31
C SER A 141 8.91 -0.18 -15.60
N VAL A 142 8.74 1.04 -16.13
CA VAL A 142 9.44 1.49 -17.35
C VAL A 142 10.79 2.12 -17.04
N GLY A 143 10.96 2.70 -15.85
CA GLY A 143 12.19 3.37 -15.45
C GLY A 143 13.37 2.45 -15.12
N GLY A 144 13.19 1.13 -15.15
CA GLY A 144 14.26 0.15 -15.12
C GLY A 144 15.19 0.31 -13.92
N GLU A 145 16.48 0.44 -14.18
CA GLU A 145 17.53 0.54 -13.15
C GLU A 145 17.32 1.72 -12.19
N PHE A 146 16.81 2.86 -12.68
CA PHE A 146 16.59 4.06 -11.87
C PHE A 146 15.46 3.91 -10.83
N PHE A 147 14.57 2.94 -11.03
CA PHE A 147 13.46 2.60 -10.12
C PHE A 147 13.61 1.21 -9.50
N SER A 148 14.81 0.61 -9.61
CA SER A 148 15.13 -0.70 -9.06
C SER A 148 15.62 -0.65 -7.61
N TYR A 149 15.60 0.55 -7.00
CA TYR A 149 16.07 0.73 -5.62
C TYR A 149 15.08 0.17 -4.60
N GLN A 150 15.59 -0.19 -3.42
CA GLN A 150 14.77 -0.87 -2.39
C GLN A 150 13.54 -0.06 -1.97
N TRP A 151 13.60 1.27 -1.96
CA TRP A 151 12.48 2.12 -1.56
C TRP A 151 11.34 2.10 -2.59
N ASP A 152 11.62 1.98 -3.89
CA ASP A 152 10.60 1.89 -4.94
C ASP A 152 9.81 0.59 -4.82
N GLY A 153 10.53 -0.53 -4.65
CA GLY A 153 9.92 -1.83 -4.39
C GLY A 153 9.10 -1.84 -3.10
N LEU A 154 9.62 -1.23 -2.02
CA LEU A 154 8.91 -1.11 -0.75
C LEU A 154 7.62 -0.29 -0.89
N LEU A 155 7.66 0.82 -1.63
CA LEU A 155 6.49 1.66 -1.87
C LEU A 155 5.42 0.92 -2.68
N LEU A 156 5.81 0.12 -3.68
CA LEU A 156 4.88 -0.71 -4.46
C LEU A 156 4.26 -1.83 -3.63
N GLU A 157 5.04 -2.52 -2.79
CA GLU A 157 4.55 -3.59 -1.91
C GLU A 157 3.58 -3.06 -0.86
N THR A 158 3.98 -1.97 -0.18
CA THR A 158 3.15 -1.34 0.86
C THR A 158 1.92 -0.65 0.28
N GLY A 159 2.05 -0.05 -0.91
CA GLY A 159 0.95 0.53 -1.68
C GLY A 159 -0.12 -0.50 -2.05
N LEU A 160 0.30 -1.66 -2.58
CA LEU A 160 -0.62 -2.75 -2.91
C LEU A 160 -1.33 -3.26 -1.65
N MET A 161 -0.58 -3.49 -0.57
CA MET A 161 -1.15 -3.87 0.73
C MET A 161 -2.18 -2.83 1.21
N ALA A 162 -1.90 -1.54 1.02
CA ALA A 162 -2.77 -0.44 1.45
C ALA A 162 -4.12 -0.43 0.71
N VAL A 163 -4.19 -0.85 -0.56
CA VAL A 163 -5.46 -0.97 -1.31
C VAL A 163 -6.45 -1.89 -0.58
N PHE A 164 -5.95 -3.02 -0.11
CA PHE A 164 -6.77 -3.99 0.62
C PHE A 164 -7.10 -3.52 2.03
N LEU A 165 -6.18 -2.79 2.66
CA LEU A 165 -6.38 -2.20 3.97
C LEU A 165 -7.38 -1.03 3.92
N ALA A 166 -7.46 -0.25 2.84
CA ALA A 166 -8.23 1.00 2.80
C ALA A 166 -9.75 0.79 2.83
N PRO A 167 -10.50 1.66 3.54
CA PRO A 167 -11.96 1.53 3.63
C PRO A 167 -12.61 1.88 2.29
N ARG A 168 -13.76 1.26 2.02
CA ARG A 168 -14.59 1.58 0.86
C ARG A 168 -15.42 2.84 1.15
N GLY A 169 -15.76 3.58 0.10
CA GLY A 169 -16.57 4.82 0.18
C GLY A 169 -15.76 6.08 -0.09
N LEU A 170 -16.46 7.15 -0.49
CA LEU A 170 -15.86 8.44 -0.87
C LEU A 170 -15.37 9.24 0.35
N LEU A 171 -16.17 9.33 1.40
CA LEU A 171 -15.76 9.87 2.71
C LEU A 171 -16.25 8.90 3.79
N PRO A 172 -15.46 7.86 4.13
CA PRO A 172 -15.87 6.90 5.14
C PRO A 172 -15.95 7.57 6.52
N SER A 173 -17.18 7.90 6.94
CA SER A 173 -17.46 8.50 8.25
C SER A 173 -17.60 7.46 9.36
N THR A 174 -17.90 6.21 9.01
CA THR A 174 -17.98 5.10 9.95
C THR A 174 -16.72 4.24 9.89
N PRO A 175 -16.26 3.69 11.03
CA PRO A 175 -15.26 2.63 11.02
C PRO A 175 -15.88 1.43 10.30
N GLY A 176 -15.63 1.32 8.99
CA GLY A 176 -16.05 0.14 8.23
C GLY A 176 -15.51 -1.15 8.89
N PRO A 177 -16.13 -2.31 8.62
CA PRO A 177 -15.77 -3.56 9.28
C PRO A 177 -14.25 -3.76 9.25
N PRO A 178 -13.64 -4.17 10.37
CA PRO A 178 -12.20 -4.32 10.44
C PRO A 178 -11.78 -5.28 9.32
N PRO A 179 -10.81 -4.90 8.44
CA PRO A 179 -10.23 -5.87 7.54
C PRO A 179 -9.70 -7.04 8.38
N SER A 180 -9.71 -8.26 7.83
CA SER A 180 -9.20 -9.46 8.51
C SER A 180 -7.76 -9.23 8.98
N SER A 181 -7.62 -8.75 10.22
CA SER A 181 -6.45 -8.01 10.68
C SER A 181 -5.18 -8.84 10.70
N TRP A 182 -5.35 -10.16 10.78
CA TRP A 182 -4.25 -11.12 10.81
C TRP A 182 -3.39 -11.12 9.56
N ALA A 183 -4.00 -11.26 8.37
CA ALA A 183 -3.26 -11.36 7.12
C ALA A 183 -2.44 -10.09 6.85
N PHE A 184 -3.02 -8.91 7.10
CA PHE A 184 -2.35 -7.63 6.93
C PHE A 184 -1.16 -7.43 7.87
N ILE A 185 -1.32 -7.83 9.14
CA ILE A 185 -0.21 -7.74 10.10
C ILE A 185 0.95 -8.63 9.65
N TRP A 186 0.65 -9.85 9.15
CA TRP A 186 1.69 -10.74 8.66
C TRP A 186 2.33 -10.27 7.37
N ILE A 187 1.56 -9.76 6.40
CA ILE A 187 2.11 -9.16 5.18
C ILE A 187 3.04 -7.99 5.55
N GLY A 188 2.60 -7.09 6.44
CA GLY A 188 3.44 -5.99 6.90
C GLY A 188 4.72 -6.46 7.61
N ARG A 189 4.63 -7.52 8.43
CA ARG A 189 5.80 -8.14 9.07
C ARG A 189 6.74 -8.79 8.06
N LEU A 190 6.21 -9.46 7.04
CA LEU A 190 7.00 -10.11 6.00
C LEU A 190 7.72 -9.07 5.14
N ILE A 191 7.06 -7.96 4.79
CA ILE A 191 7.69 -6.82 4.10
C ILE A 191 8.83 -6.25 4.95
N LEU A 192 8.60 -6.02 6.25
CA LEU A 192 9.64 -5.51 7.15
C LEU A 192 10.80 -6.50 7.30
N ALA A 193 10.51 -7.78 7.47
CA ALA A 193 11.52 -8.82 7.54
C ALA A 193 12.33 -8.88 6.24
N LYS A 194 11.67 -8.82 5.08
CA LYS A 194 12.33 -8.78 3.76
C LYS A 194 13.27 -7.58 3.64
N LEU A 195 12.82 -6.39 4.06
CA LEU A 195 13.63 -5.18 4.04
C LEU A 195 14.88 -5.32 4.90
N LEU A 196 14.71 -5.73 6.15
CA LEU A 196 15.82 -5.89 7.11
C LEU A 196 16.80 -6.97 6.65
N LEU A 197 16.30 -8.15 6.30
CA LEU A 197 17.13 -9.27 5.83
C LEU A 197 17.81 -8.94 4.49
N GLY A 198 17.10 -8.31 3.55
CA GLY A 198 17.66 -7.89 2.27
C GLY A 198 18.82 -6.91 2.45
N SER A 199 18.65 -5.92 3.34
CA SER A 199 19.72 -4.96 3.67
C SER A 199 20.93 -5.62 4.33
N ALA A 200 20.74 -6.71 5.08
CA ALA A 200 21.84 -7.46 5.69
C ALA A 200 22.52 -8.41 4.68
N LEU A 201 21.74 -9.11 3.85
CA LEU A 201 22.25 -10.06 2.87
C LEU A 201 23.14 -9.40 1.83
N VAL A 202 22.81 -8.20 1.36
CA VAL A 202 23.67 -7.47 0.41
C VAL A 202 25.06 -7.20 0.99
N LYS A 203 25.17 -7.00 2.31
CA LYS A 203 26.46 -6.81 2.99
C LYS A 203 27.28 -8.09 3.09
N LEU A 204 26.60 -9.23 3.22
CA LEU A 204 27.24 -10.54 3.34
C LEU A 204 27.63 -11.13 1.96
N VAL A 205 26.78 -10.92 0.96
CA VAL A 205 26.92 -11.52 -0.38
C VAL A 205 27.60 -10.57 -1.36
N GLY A 206 27.65 -9.27 -1.07
CA GLY A 206 28.20 -8.24 -1.95
C GLY A 206 29.71 -8.37 -2.23
N GLY A 207 30.42 -9.28 -1.56
CA GLY A 207 31.84 -9.55 -1.80
C GLY A 207 32.80 -8.44 -1.36
N ASP A 208 32.28 -7.37 -0.77
CA ASP A 208 33.07 -6.26 -0.27
C ASP A 208 33.74 -6.62 1.06
N MET A 209 35.07 -6.65 1.05
CA MET A 209 35.92 -6.96 2.20
C MET A 209 35.82 -5.92 3.33
N ALA A 210 35.26 -4.75 3.06
CA ALA A 210 35.07 -3.71 4.07
C ALA A 210 34.04 -4.10 5.16
N TRP A 211 33.04 -4.93 4.83
CA TRP A 211 32.07 -5.44 5.81
C TRP A 211 32.67 -6.46 6.80
N PRO A 212 33.33 -7.55 6.35
CA PRO A 212 34.00 -8.47 7.28
C PRO A 212 35.22 -7.80 7.96
N GLY A 213 35.87 -6.85 7.29
CA GLY A 213 36.97 -6.05 7.85
C GLY A 213 36.53 -4.95 8.83
N LEU A 214 35.22 -4.73 9.02
CA LEU A 214 34.63 -3.66 9.86
C LEU A 214 35.07 -2.22 9.49
N THR A 215 35.62 -2.03 8.29
CA THR A 215 36.06 -0.73 7.76
C THR A 215 34.98 -0.04 6.92
N ALA A 216 33.87 -0.72 6.62
CA ALA A 216 32.81 -0.20 5.75
C ALA A 216 32.35 1.22 6.15
N LEU A 217 32.18 1.49 7.45
CA LEU A 217 31.72 2.79 7.95
C LEU A 217 32.77 3.91 7.90
N GLN A 218 34.06 3.57 7.72
CA GLN A 218 35.11 4.58 7.57
C GLN A 218 34.89 5.40 6.29
N PHE A 219 34.53 4.70 5.21
CA PHE A 219 34.36 5.29 3.88
C PHE A 219 32.89 5.47 3.48
N HIS A 220 31.94 4.87 4.24
CA HIS A 220 30.51 4.89 3.91
C HIS A 220 29.90 6.29 3.73
N PHE A 221 30.47 7.29 4.41
CA PHE A 221 30.03 8.68 4.36
C PHE A 221 30.93 9.58 3.50
N GLU A 222 32.04 9.07 2.96
CA GLU A 222 32.97 9.89 2.16
C GLU A 222 32.45 10.20 0.76
N THR A 223 31.66 9.29 0.19
CA THR A 223 31.10 9.42 -1.18
C THR A 223 29.63 9.77 -1.20
N GLN A 224 29.01 10.00 -0.02
CA GLN A 224 27.70 10.61 0.04
C GLN A 224 27.87 12.10 -0.33
N PRO A 225 27.31 12.61 -1.45
CA PRO A 225 27.32 14.04 -1.70
C PRO A 225 26.51 14.75 -0.59
N LEU A 226 26.96 15.91 -0.06
CA LEU A 226 26.88 17.26 -0.67
C LEU A 226 25.45 17.64 -1.07
#